data_AF-A0A222FGN1-F1
#
_entry.id   AF-A0A222FGN1-F1
#
_cell.length_a   1.000
_cell.length_b   1.000
_cell.length_c   1.000
_cell.angle_alpha   90.00
_cell.angle_beta   90.00
_cell.angle_gamma   90.00
#
_symmetry.space_group_name_H-M   'P 1'
#
loop_
_entity.id
_entity.type
_entity.pdbx_description
1 polymer ?
#
loop_
_entity_poly.entity_id
_entity_poly.type
_entity_poly.pdbx_seq_one_letter_code
_entity_poly.pdbx_strand_id
1 'polypeptide(L)'
;MKGFRFVCRGLLAGLAMATTLAYANEIKISGFANITAGTSNDEDVPYGMYDENISFKPDSLIGLQFQKDLDDNLSFTTQMTSRGMNNYDSRIEWAYLSYHVNNHWTVKAGKFRTPFYEYSETLDVGYTYHWVKPPEAVYIPLFNNMEGANVTYKSRFGRLDSRLNLFYGTLQEESPAGPVELPYMAGGSLNLGYQSFGARLSYFKSKTTIPPVFAPDVLALLPSDAAPPGAPPAPGGPGPDAPTLSQDVADAIIPEEEDSTYFGLALKAELGDLLALYEYTTTEMDDSIFTDPVGQYISLAYTLGDWQPHITFEDFDTSPRTEILDLMAADDPLRPQLAAIIDSTNEDYSRITVGVRYDFHYTTALKIDYSQVDYDEELQSPVRPRLDGELISVSISTLF
;
A
#
# COMPACT_ATOMS: atom_id res chain seq x y z
N MET A 1 -4.53 -70.19 44.52
CA MET A 1 -5.61 -70.08 43.51
C MET A 1 -5.38 -68.76 42.77
N LYS A 2 -4.82 -68.73 41.55
CA LYS A 2 -5.57 -68.77 40.27
C LYS A 2 -6.83 -67.90 40.37
N GLY A 3 -7.01 -66.74 39.72
CA GLY A 3 -6.47 -66.18 38.48
C GLY A 3 -7.68 -65.80 37.62
N PHE A 4 -7.75 -64.59 37.07
CA PHE A 4 -8.46 -64.31 35.81
C PHE A 4 -8.00 -62.97 35.21
N ARG A 5 -7.61 -63.03 33.94
CA ARG A 5 -7.26 -61.92 33.02
C ARG A 5 -8.46 -61.67 32.10
N PHE A 6 -8.67 -60.43 31.65
CA PHE A 6 -9.18 -60.00 30.33
C PHE A 6 -9.15 -58.44 30.38
N VAL A 7 -8.21 -57.72 29.75
CA VAL A 7 -8.00 -57.37 28.33
C VAL A 7 -9.18 -56.66 27.66
N CYS A 8 -9.06 -55.34 27.48
CA CYS A 8 -9.55 -54.51 26.36
C CYS A 8 -8.60 -53.29 26.30
N ARG A 9 -7.68 -53.10 25.33
CA ARG A 9 -7.90 -52.58 23.96
C ARG A 9 -8.86 -51.39 23.96
N GLY A 10 -8.54 -50.16 23.56
CA GLY A 10 -7.38 -49.59 22.89
C GLY A 10 -7.88 -48.39 22.08
N LEU A 11 -7.18 -47.25 22.13
CA LEU A 11 -7.16 -46.25 21.04
C LEU A 11 -5.99 -45.28 21.29
N LEU A 12 -4.77 -45.73 20.96
CA LEU A 12 -3.71 -44.80 20.59
C LEU A 12 -4.01 -44.36 19.15
N ALA A 13 -4.59 -43.18 18.98
CA ALA A 13 -4.54 -42.49 17.70
C ALA A 13 -3.10 -42.01 17.53
N GLY A 14 -2.33 -42.76 16.73
CA GLY A 14 -1.01 -42.34 16.29
C GLY A 14 -1.16 -41.06 15.47
N LEU A 15 -0.61 -39.96 15.97
CA LEU A 15 -0.16 -38.88 15.12
C LEU A 15 0.99 -39.48 14.29
N ALA A 16 0.67 -39.92 13.07
CA ALA A 16 1.68 -40.25 12.09
C ALA A 16 2.37 -38.93 11.72
N MET A 17 3.48 -38.62 12.41
CA MET A 17 4.53 -37.80 11.83
C MET A 17 4.99 -38.53 10.57
N ALA A 18 4.48 -38.10 9.42
CA ALA A 18 5.06 -38.44 8.14
C ALA A 18 6.37 -37.65 8.00
N THR A 19 7.43 -38.13 8.65
CA THR A 19 8.79 -37.77 8.27
C THR A 19 9.13 -38.55 7.00
N THR A 20 8.71 -38.03 5.85
CA THR A 20 9.27 -38.48 4.58
C THR A 20 10.65 -37.86 4.42
N LEU A 21 11.69 -38.64 4.72
CA LEU A 21 13.03 -38.42 4.19
C LEU A 21 12.95 -38.57 2.67
N ALA A 22 12.94 -37.45 1.94
CA ALA A 22 13.11 -37.43 0.50
C ALA A 22 13.95 -36.20 0.12
N TYR A 23 15.21 -36.43 -0.26
CA TYR A 23 16.05 -35.46 -0.93
C TYR A 23 15.44 -35.12 -2.30
N ALA A 24 14.64 -34.06 -2.37
CA ALA A 24 14.22 -33.40 -3.62
C ALA A 24 13.67 -32.01 -3.27
N ASN A 25 14.33 -30.95 -3.75
CA ASN A 25 13.93 -29.53 -3.72
C ASN A 25 12.66 -29.21 -2.90
N GLU A 26 12.83 -29.09 -1.59
CA GLU A 26 11.74 -28.83 -0.65
C GLU A 26 11.08 -27.49 -0.97
N ILE A 27 9.74 -27.46 -0.93
CA ILE A 27 8.99 -26.20 -0.99
C ILE A 27 9.19 -25.50 0.36
N LYS A 28 9.79 -24.32 0.33
CA LYS A 28 9.91 -23.45 1.50
C LYS A 28 8.58 -22.73 1.70
N ILE A 29 8.08 -22.79 2.93
CA ILE A 29 6.84 -22.13 3.33
C ILE A 29 7.20 -21.16 4.46
N SER A 30 6.73 -19.92 4.34
CA SER A 30 6.86 -18.89 5.37
C SER A 30 5.55 -18.11 5.45
N GLY A 31 5.20 -17.62 6.63
CA GLY A 31 3.99 -16.85 6.86
C GLY A 31 4.20 -15.66 7.78
N PHE A 32 3.21 -14.80 7.78
CA PHE A 32 3.11 -13.67 8.70
C PHE A 32 1.65 -13.38 9.02
N ALA A 33 1.42 -12.76 10.17
CA ALA A 33 0.10 -12.27 10.52
C ALA A 33 0.21 -11.00 11.37
N ASN A 34 -0.74 -10.08 11.16
CA ASN A 34 -1.01 -8.94 12.01
C ASN A 34 -2.45 -9.08 12.50
N ILE A 35 -2.64 -9.16 13.82
CA ILE A 35 -3.96 -9.10 14.44
C ILE A 35 -4.06 -7.74 15.12
N THR A 36 -4.83 -6.84 14.51
CA THR A 36 -4.90 -5.44 14.92
C THR A 36 -6.29 -5.09 15.40
N ALA A 37 -6.38 -4.50 16.58
CA ALA A 37 -7.57 -3.84 17.10
C ALA A 37 -7.36 -2.32 17.05
N GLY A 38 -8.41 -1.56 16.74
CA GLY A 38 -8.35 -0.10 16.81
C GLY A 38 -9.71 0.51 17.09
N THR A 39 -9.70 1.76 17.54
CA THR A 39 -10.90 2.56 17.81
C THR A 39 -10.56 4.04 17.61
N SER A 40 -11.50 4.77 17.04
CA SER A 40 -11.49 6.24 16.96
C SER A 40 -12.23 6.83 18.15
N ASN A 41 -12.12 8.15 18.36
CA ASN A 41 -12.82 8.88 19.41
C ASN A 41 -14.18 9.45 19.00
N ASP A 42 -14.59 9.28 17.74
CA ASP A 42 -15.80 9.90 17.19
C ASP A 42 -16.51 8.95 16.20
N GLU A 43 -17.84 8.84 16.32
CA GLU A 43 -18.72 8.00 15.49
C GLU A 43 -19.03 8.61 14.12
N ASP A 44 -19.03 9.94 14.03
CA ASP A 44 -19.30 10.71 12.82
C ASP A 44 -18.00 11.01 12.03
N VAL A 45 -16.84 10.82 12.67
CA VAL A 45 -15.49 10.96 12.08
C VAL A 45 -14.79 9.59 12.04
N PRO A 46 -15.07 8.75 11.04
CA PRO A 46 -14.29 7.54 10.88
C PRO A 46 -12.85 7.90 10.54
N TYR A 47 -11.90 7.63 11.46
CA TYR A 47 -10.47 7.76 11.19
C TYR A 47 -10.06 6.62 10.27
N GLY A 48 -10.06 6.89 8.96
CA GLY A 48 -9.93 5.86 7.93
C GLY A 48 -11.12 4.89 7.95
N MET A 49 -10.92 3.71 8.52
CA MET A 49 -11.94 2.63 8.59
C MET A 49 -12.30 2.25 10.04
N TYR A 50 -11.92 3.08 11.01
CA TYR A 50 -12.24 2.92 12.44
C TYR A 50 -13.26 3.97 12.89
N ASP A 51 -14.22 3.56 13.72
CA ASP A 51 -15.18 4.42 14.41
C ASP A 51 -15.00 4.29 15.94
N GLU A 52 -15.93 4.83 16.74
CA GLU A 52 -15.90 4.74 18.22
C GLU A 52 -15.93 3.31 18.79
N ASN A 53 -16.24 2.30 17.96
CA ASN A 53 -16.25 0.91 18.34
C ASN A 53 -14.91 0.24 18.04
N ILE A 54 -14.47 -0.59 18.99
CA ILE A 54 -13.31 -1.45 18.78
C ILE A 54 -13.55 -2.38 17.59
N SER A 55 -12.78 -2.20 16.54
CA SER A 55 -12.79 -3.03 15.34
C SER A 55 -11.49 -3.80 15.19
N PHE A 56 -11.59 -5.03 14.66
CA PHE A 56 -10.45 -5.89 14.40
C PHE A 56 -10.18 -6.06 12.90
N LYS A 57 -11.01 -5.47 12.03
CA LYS A 57 -10.97 -5.76 10.60
C LYS A 57 -9.99 -4.89 9.81
N PRO A 58 -9.94 -3.56 9.98
CA PRO A 58 -9.25 -2.69 9.03
C PRO A 58 -7.79 -3.10 8.76
N ASP A 59 -7.00 -3.28 9.80
CA ASP A 59 -5.57 -3.55 9.68
C ASP A 59 -5.16 -5.00 10.02
N SER A 60 -6.13 -5.93 10.15
CA SER A 60 -5.81 -7.35 10.34
C SER A 60 -5.53 -8.04 9.01
N LEU A 61 -4.47 -8.83 8.97
CA LEU A 61 -3.96 -9.48 7.76
C LEU A 61 -3.23 -10.78 8.11
N ILE A 62 -3.40 -11.79 7.28
CA ILE A 62 -2.56 -13.00 7.28
C ILE A 62 -2.01 -13.25 5.88
N GLY A 63 -0.75 -13.68 5.80
CA GLY A 63 -0.08 -14.00 4.55
C GLY A 63 0.70 -15.31 4.62
N LEU A 64 0.75 -16.01 3.48
CA LEU A 64 1.55 -17.21 3.26
C LEU A 64 2.35 -17.05 1.97
N GLN A 65 3.63 -17.38 2.03
CA GLN A 65 4.54 -17.41 0.90
C GLN A 65 5.09 -18.82 0.69
N PHE A 66 5.10 -19.24 -0.57
CA PHE A 66 5.66 -20.50 -1.03
C PHE A 66 6.79 -20.22 -2.02
N GLN A 67 7.94 -20.83 -1.78
CA GLN A 67 9.08 -20.78 -2.69
C GLN A 67 9.55 -22.18 -3.04
N LYS A 68 9.79 -22.43 -4.32
CA LYS A 68 10.37 -23.68 -4.80
C LYS A 68 11.61 -23.40 -5.63
N ASP A 69 12.75 -23.94 -5.20
CA ASP A 69 13.95 -23.99 -6.00
C ASP A 69 13.74 -25.04 -7.11
N LEU A 70 13.83 -24.62 -8.37
CA LEU A 70 13.63 -25.49 -9.53
C LEU A 70 14.98 -26.12 -9.90
N ASP A 71 15.62 -25.71 -10.98
CA ASP A 71 16.98 -26.11 -11.35
C ASP A 71 17.68 -24.91 -12.01
N ASP A 72 19.00 -25.00 -12.22
CA ASP A 72 19.79 -24.01 -12.96
C ASP A 72 19.65 -22.55 -12.45
N ASN A 73 19.64 -22.36 -11.13
CA ASN A 73 19.47 -21.05 -10.48
C ASN A 73 18.09 -20.39 -10.72
N LEU A 74 17.09 -21.18 -11.13
CA LEU A 74 15.70 -20.75 -11.27
C LEU A 74 14.89 -21.10 -10.02
N SER A 75 14.09 -20.17 -9.52
CA SER A 75 13.13 -20.41 -8.44
C SER A 75 11.76 -19.84 -8.79
N PHE A 76 10.70 -20.47 -8.31
CA PHE A 76 9.34 -19.93 -8.34
C PHE A 76 8.92 -19.46 -6.95
N THR A 77 8.31 -18.27 -6.86
CA THR A 77 7.77 -17.70 -5.62
C THR A 77 6.34 -17.24 -5.82
N THR A 78 5.45 -17.55 -4.87
CA THR A 78 4.09 -17.01 -4.81
C THR A 78 3.72 -16.62 -3.38
N GLN A 79 2.94 -15.55 -3.21
CA GLN A 79 2.39 -15.13 -1.93
C GLN A 79 0.88 -14.89 -2.04
N MET A 80 0.16 -15.37 -1.03
CA MET A 80 -1.26 -15.16 -0.86
C MET A 80 -1.52 -14.42 0.45
N THR A 81 -2.50 -13.53 0.44
CA THR A 81 -2.91 -12.73 1.61
C THR A 81 -4.42 -12.79 1.79
N SER A 82 -4.88 -12.55 3.01
CA SER A 82 -6.29 -12.39 3.37
C SER A 82 -6.41 -11.25 4.37
N ARG A 83 -7.13 -10.19 3.98
CA ARG A 83 -7.22 -8.90 4.72
C ARG A 83 -8.60 -8.71 5.31
N GLY A 84 -8.68 -8.29 6.57
CA GLY A 84 -9.94 -8.03 7.25
C GLY A 84 -10.77 -6.91 6.61
N MET A 85 -10.13 -5.85 6.09
CA MET A 85 -10.80 -4.77 5.35
C MET A 85 -11.55 -5.26 4.10
N ASN A 86 -11.12 -6.38 3.52
CA ASN A 86 -11.74 -7.02 2.36
C ASN A 86 -12.55 -8.26 2.76
N ASN A 87 -13.11 -8.27 3.97
CA ASN A 87 -13.86 -9.40 4.53
C ASN A 87 -13.11 -10.75 4.49
N TYR A 88 -11.78 -10.70 4.58
CA TYR A 88 -10.89 -11.87 4.52
C TYR A 88 -10.87 -12.60 3.17
N ASP A 89 -11.31 -11.94 2.09
CA ASP A 89 -11.14 -12.46 0.74
C ASP A 89 -9.65 -12.71 0.44
N SER A 90 -9.35 -13.92 -0.03
CA SER A 90 -7.97 -14.33 -0.31
C SER A 90 -7.53 -13.85 -1.69
N ARG A 91 -6.34 -13.27 -1.78
CA ARG A 91 -5.77 -12.76 -3.03
C ARG A 91 -4.34 -13.26 -3.21
N ILE A 92 -3.94 -13.46 -4.47
CA ILE A 92 -2.53 -13.67 -4.83
C ILE A 92 -1.90 -12.28 -5.00
N GLU A 93 -0.97 -11.95 -4.12
CA GLU A 93 -0.22 -10.67 -4.20
C GLU A 93 0.79 -10.74 -5.33
N TRP A 94 1.59 -11.81 -5.36
CA TRP A 94 2.60 -12.01 -6.38
C TRP A 94 2.81 -13.47 -6.72
N ALA A 95 3.24 -13.71 -7.96
CA ALA A 95 3.61 -15.01 -8.49
C ALA A 95 4.62 -14.80 -9.62
N TYR A 96 5.88 -15.17 -9.38
CA TYR A 96 6.96 -14.88 -10.33
C TYR A 96 8.04 -15.97 -10.33
N LEU A 97 8.77 -16.03 -11.45
CA LEU A 97 10.02 -16.76 -11.58
C LEU A 97 11.19 -15.81 -11.31
N SER A 98 12.23 -16.31 -10.64
CA SER A 98 13.51 -15.61 -10.45
C SER A 98 14.64 -16.45 -11.00
N TYR A 99 15.50 -15.84 -11.81
CA TYR A 99 16.70 -16.45 -12.36
C TYR A 99 17.94 -15.71 -11.88
N HIS A 100 18.79 -16.38 -11.09
CA HIS A 100 20.07 -15.81 -10.65
C HIS A 100 21.13 -16.07 -11.72
N VAL A 101 21.37 -15.06 -12.56
CA VAL A 101 22.38 -15.11 -13.62
C VAL A 101 23.77 -15.29 -13.02
N ASN A 102 24.05 -14.57 -11.94
CA ASN A 102 25.26 -14.70 -11.12
C ASN A 102 25.05 -13.99 -9.77
N ASN A 103 26.11 -13.83 -8.98
CA ASN A 103 26.05 -13.19 -7.66
C ASN A 103 25.62 -11.72 -7.66
N HIS A 104 25.63 -11.04 -8.82
CA HIS A 104 25.27 -9.63 -8.94
C HIS A 104 23.92 -9.43 -9.61
N TRP A 105 23.58 -10.25 -10.60
CA TRP A 105 22.41 -10.07 -11.45
C TRP A 105 21.33 -11.10 -11.15
N THR A 106 20.11 -10.61 -10.88
CA THR A 106 18.90 -11.44 -10.77
C THR A 106 17.85 -10.87 -11.70
N VAL A 107 17.18 -11.74 -12.45
CA VAL A 107 16.04 -11.36 -13.31
C VAL A 107 14.79 -12.01 -12.75
N LYS A 108 13.71 -11.25 -12.64
CA LYS A 108 12.38 -11.72 -12.25
C LYS A 108 11.40 -11.50 -13.39
N ALA A 109 10.45 -12.41 -13.56
CA ALA A 109 9.35 -12.27 -14.51
C ALA A 109 8.05 -12.85 -13.91
N GLY A 110 6.95 -12.11 -14.03
CA GLY A 110 5.64 -12.47 -13.50
C GLY A 110 4.98 -11.29 -12.78
N LYS A 111 4.09 -11.58 -11.84
CA LYS A 111 3.45 -10.58 -10.97
C LYS A 111 4.31 -10.35 -9.74
N PHE A 112 4.69 -9.11 -9.44
CA PHE A 112 5.51 -8.74 -8.27
C PHE A 112 5.14 -7.36 -7.72
N ARG A 113 5.48 -7.11 -6.46
CA ARG A 113 5.23 -5.83 -5.77
C ARG A 113 5.90 -4.66 -6.48
N THR A 114 5.20 -3.55 -6.63
CA THR A 114 5.78 -2.30 -7.13
C THR A 114 6.67 -1.66 -6.04
N PRO A 115 7.94 -1.34 -6.33
CA PRO A 115 8.90 -0.97 -5.30
C PRO A 115 8.94 0.56 -5.02
N PHE A 116 7.78 1.20 -4.81
CA PHE A 116 7.65 2.64 -4.50
C PHE A 116 8.51 3.09 -3.32
N TYR A 117 8.24 2.50 -2.16
CA TYR A 117 8.65 2.96 -0.84
C TYR A 117 9.79 2.13 -0.25
N GLU A 118 10.36 2.57 0.88
CA GLU A 118 11.36 1.79 1.63
C GLU A 118 10.80 0.43 2.06
N TYR A 119 9.60 0.43 2.64
CA TYR A 119 8.94 -0.80 3.10
C TYR A 119 8.08 -1.47 2.03
N SER A 120 8.16 -1.11 0.75
CA SER A 120 7.27 -1.68 -0.29
C SER A 120 7.20 -3.21 -0.29
N GLU A 121 8.33 -3.91 -0.16
CA GLU A 121 8.38 -5.37 -0.19
C GLU A 121 7.89 -6.03 1.11
N THR A 122 7.81 -5.28 2.21
CA THR A 122 7.46 -5.79 3.54
C THR A 122 6.30 -5.04 4.20
N LEU A 123 5.57 -4.22 3.45
CA LEU A 123 4.53 -3.34 3.97
C LEU A 123 3.44 -4.12 4.73
N ASP A 124 3.17 -5.33 4.26
CA ASP A 124 2.20 -6.25 4.82
C ASP A 124 2.72 -7.00 6.05
N VAL A 125 4.03 -7.01 6.25
CA VAL A 125 4.72 -7.78 7.28
C VAL A 125 4.99 -6.86 8.47
N GLY A 126 3.98 -6.69 9.34
CA GLY A 126 4.02 -5.73 10.43
C GLY A 126 5.16 -5.91 11.43
N TYR A 127 5.75 -7.11 11.49
CA TYR A 127 6.93 -7.36 12.32
C TYR A 127 8.18 -6.59 11.85
N THR A 128 8.22 -6.14 10.59
CA THR A 128 9.41 -5.52 9.96
C THR A 128 9.62 -4.04 10.30
N TYR A 129 8.65 -3.41 10.97
CA TYR A 129 8.71 -2.02 11.37
C TYR A 129 8.17 -1.84 12.80
N HIS A 130 8.40 -0.65 13.40
CA HIS A 130 8.05 -0.38 14.79
C HIS A 130 6.60 0.02 15.01
N TRP A 131 5.98 0.66 14.03
CA TRP A 131 4.58 1.08 14.08
C TRP A 131 3.58 -0.08 14.06
N VAL A 132 2.37 0.15 14.56
CA VAL A 132 1.19 -0.67 14.22
C VAL A 132 0.94 -0.60 12.71
N LYS A 133 0.90 0.61 12.15
CA LYS A 133 0.72 0.89 10.73
C LYS A 133 1.74 1.93 10.25
N PRO A 134 2.37 1.75 9.07
CA PRO A 134 3.29 2.73 8.52
C PRO A 134 2.62 4.09 8.25
N PRO A 135 3.41 5.18 8.21
CA PRO A 135 2.93 6.54 7.93
C PRO A 135 2.05 6.65 6.68
N GLU A 136 0.80 7.11 6.84
CA GLU A 136 -0.18 7.18 5.75
C GLU A 136 0.11 8.31 4.76
N ALA A 137 0.81 9.37 5.18
CA ALA A 137 1.21 10.44 4.27
C ALA A 137 2.09 9.95 3.11
N VAL A 138 2.90 8.91 3.36
CA VAL A 138 3.81 8.32 2.37
C VAL A 138 3.27 7.01 1.81
N TYR A 139 2.78 6.13 2.67
CA TYR A 139 2.35 4.78 2.29
C TYR A 139 0.91 4.76 1.76
N ILE A 140 0.64 5.64 0.81
CA ILE A 140 -0.62 5.74 0.11
C ILE A 140 -0.77 4.48 -0.76
N PRO A 141 -1.97 3.87 -0.82
CA PRO A 141 -2.22 2.72 -1.68
C PRO A 141 -2.24 3.12 -3.17
N LEU A 142 -1.06 3.45 -3.70
CA LEU A 142 -0.79 3.68 -5.12
C LEU A 142 -0.45 2.32 -5.74
N PHE A 143 -1.46 1.49 -6.01
CA PHE A 143 -1.37 0.18 -6.71
C PHE A 143 -0.27 -0.81 -6.25
N ASN A 144 -0.65 -1.98 -5.73
CA ASN A 144 0.29 -2.80 -4.97
C ASN A 144 1.26 -3.63 -5.82
N ASN A 145 0.79 -4.15 -6.95
CA ASN A 145 1.52 -5.17 -7.71
C ASN A 145 1.44 -4.92 -9.22
N MET A 146 2.56 -5.14 -9.93
CA MET A 146 2.64 -5.08 -11.38
C MET A 146 2.93 -6.45 -12.00
N GLU A 147 2.62 -6.60 -13.28
CA GLU A 147 2.97 -7.77 -14.09
C GLU A 147 4.01 -7.38 -15.14
N GLY A 148 5.16 -8.05 -15.13
CA GLY A 148 6.22 -7.72 -16.09
C GLY A 148 7.54 -8.37 -15.77
N ALA A 149 8.62 -7.61 -15.96
CA ALA A 149 9.98 -8.04 -15.68
C ALA A 149 10.70 -7.05 -14.77
N ASN A 150 11.57 -7.57 -13.92
CA ASN A 150 12.44 -6.80 -13.05
C ASN A 150 13.87 -7.35 -13.13
N VAL A 151 14.86 -6.46 -13.16
CA VAL A 151 16.28 -6.79 -13.11
C VAL A 151 16.88 -6.11 -11.90
N THR A 152 17.49 -6.90 -11.03
CA THR A 152 18.25 -6.42 -9.88
C THR A 152 19.74 -6.58 -10.13
N TYR A 153 20.50 -5.50 -9.93
CA TYR A 153 21.96 -5.52 -9.83
C TYR A 153 22.39 -5.19 -8.40
N LYS A 154 23.11 -6.11 -7.75
CA LYS A 154 23.71 -5.92 -6.43
C LYS A 154 25.22 -5.76 -6.57
N SER A 155 25.78 -4.78 -5.88
CA SER A 155 27.23 -4.58 -5.83
C SER A 155 27.67 -4.09 -4.46
N ARG A 156 28.87 -4.47 -4.06
CA ARG A 156 29.49 -4.05 -2.81
C ARG A 156 30.91 -3.52 -3.08
N PHE A 157 31.16 -2.27 -2.72
CA PHE A 157 32.48 -1.64 -2.83
C PHE A 157 32.96 -1.18 -1.46
N GLY A 158 33.90 -1.94 -0.88
CA GLY A 158 34.35 -1.69 0.49
C GLY A 158 33.22 -1.82 1.50
N ARG A 159 32.81 -0.70 2.10
CA ARG A 159 31.71 -0.62 3.07
C ARG A 159 30.39 -0.11 2.48
N LEU A 160 30.37 0.19 1.18
CA LEU A 160 29.17 0.61 0.46
C LEU A 160 28.50 -0.62 -0.16
N ASP A 161 27.28 -0.89 0.25
CA ASP A 161 26.38 -1.84 -0.38
C ASP A 161 25.42 -1.09 -1.30
N SER A 162 25.16 -1.61 -2.49
CA SER A 162 24.27 -0.99 -3.47
C SER A 162 23.36 -2.03 -4.13
N ARG A 163 22.13 -1.62 -4.41
CA ARG A 163 21.13 -2.41 -5.14
C ARG A 163 20.38 -1.50 -6.09
N LEU A 164 20.51 -1.76 -7.39
CA LEU A 164 19.70 -1.15 -8.42
C LEU A 164 18.62 -2.13 -8.84
N ASN A 165 17.36 -1.71 -8.84
CA ASN A 165 16.23 -2.42 -9.41
C ASN A 165 15.73 -1.63 -10.62
N LEU A 166 15.58 -2.28 -11.77
CA LEU A 166 14.94 -1.73 -12.96
C LEU A 166 13.77 -2.63 -13.33
N PHE A 167 12.63 -2.05 -13.68
CA PHE A 167 11.46 -2.83 -14.06
C PHE A 167 10.71 -2.20 -15.23
N TYR A 168 9.93 -3.06 -15.88
CA TYR A 168 9.01 -2.70 -16.94
C TYR A 168 7.84 -3.68 -16.91
N GLY A 169 6.61 -3.17 -16.97
CA GLY A 169 5.42 -4.00 -16.90
C GLY A 169 4.14 -3.22 -17.10
N THR A 170 3.04 -3.86 -16.75
CA THR A 170 1.68 -3.30 -16.77
C THR A 170 1.06 -3.47 -15.39
N LEU A 171 0.05 -2.67 -15.09
CA LEU A 171 -0.72 -2.80 -13.87
C LEU A 171 -2.21 -2.73 -14.20
N GLN A 172 -2.98 -3.66 -13.64
CA GLN A 172 -4.44 -3.66 -13.72
C GLN A 172 -4.96 -4.06 -12.35
N GLU A 173 -5.75 -3.18 -11.72
CA GLU A 173 -6.38 -3.44 -10.44
C GLU A 173 -7.86 -3.06 -10.48
N GLU A 174 -8.71 -3.89 -9.89
CA GLU A 174 -10.12 -3.56 -9.65
C GLU A 174 -10.23 -2.72 -8.38
N SER A 175 -10.75 -1.51 -8.49
CA SER A 175 -11.12 -0.68 -7.33
C SER A 175 -12.64 -0.66 -7.14
N PRO A 176 -13.16 -0.27 -5.96
CA PRO A 176 -14.59 -0.01 -5.78
C PRO A 176 -15.18 1.00 -6.78
N ALA A 177 -14.33 1.86 -7.36
CA ALA A 177 -14.69 2.84 -8.39
C ALA A 177 -14.48 2.32 -9.83
N GLY A 178 -14.07 1.06 -10.03
CA GLY A 178 -13.84 0.48 -11.35
C GLY A 178 -12.38 0.15 -11.63
N PRO A 179 -12.08 -0.36 -12.86
CA PRO A 179 -10.76 -0.85 -13.21
C PRO A 179 -9.78 0.30 -13.36
N VAL A 180 -8.66 0.24 -12.65
CA VAL A 180 -7.54 1.15 -12.87
C VAL A 180 -6.48 0.43 -13.68
N GLU A 181 -6.05 1.09 -14.77
CA GLU A 181 -5.15 0.49 -15.75
C GLU A 181 -3.94 1.39 -15.97
N LEU A 182 -2.75 0.82 -15.79
CA LEU A 182 -1.50 1.42 -16.24
C LEU A 182 -0.95 0.54 -17.36
N PRO A 183 -1.25 0.85 -18.64
CA PRO A 183 -0.87 0.02 -19.79
C PRO A 183 0.64 -0.08 -19.99
N TYR A 184 1.41 0.85 -19.38
CA TYR A 184 2.82 0.63 -19.11
C TYR A 184 3.21 1.29 -17.79
N MET A 185 4.18 0.68 -17.12
CA MET A 185 4.95 1.29 -16.05
C MET A 185 6.41 0.89 -16.20
N ALA A 186 7.30 1.87 -16.14
CA ALA A 186 8.73 1.66 -16.22
C ALA A 186 9.45 2.51 -15.17
N GLY A 187 10.52 1.98 -14.60
CA GLY A 187 11.36 2.78 -13.73
C GLY A 187 12.30 1.94 -12.89
N GLY A 188 12.75 2.50 -11.78
CA GLY A 188 13.70 1.82 -10.94
C GLY A 188 13.92 2.43 -9.58
N SER A 189 14.58 1.66 -8.73
CA SER A 189 15.00 2.08 -7.40
C SER A 189 16.48 1.81 -7.18
N LEU A 190 17.15 2.74 -6.50
CA LEU A 190 18.53 2.60 -6.05
C LEU A 190 18.55 2.63 -4.52
N ASN A 191 18.97 1.51 -3.91
CA ASN A 191 19.24 1.44 -2.48
C ASN A 191 20.76 1.50 -2.27
N LEU A 192 21.20 2.37 -1.37
CA LEU A 192 22.58 2.54 -0.95
C LEU A 192 22.66 2.31 0.56
N GLY A 193 23.63 1.53 1.01
CA GLY A 193 23.90 1.29 2.42
C GLY A 193 25.37 1.56 2.73
N TYR A 194 25.64 2.39 3.74
CA TYR A 194 26.99 2.66 4.20
C TYR A 194 27.02 2.71 5.73
N GLN A 195 27.58 1.65 6.33
CA GLN A 195 27.64 1.49 7.78
C GLN A 195 26.24 1.54 8.43
N SER A 196 25.97 2.58 9.22
CA SER A 196 24.70 2.84 9.90
C SER A 196 23.69 3.58 9.05
N PHE A 197 24.03 3.98 7.82
CA PHE A 197 23.17 4.82 6.98
C PHE A 197 22.66 4.05 5.77
N GLY A 198 21.39 4.24 5.45
CA GLY A 198 20.72 3.77 4.26
C GLY A 198 20.07 4.93 3.51
N ALA A 199 20.04 4.85 2.18
CA ALA A 199 19.29 5.75 1.33
C ALA A 199 18.60 4.95 0.22
N ARG A 200 17.39 5.35 -0.14
CA ARG A 200 16.63 4.83 -1.27
C ARG A 200 16.19 5.98 -2.15
N LEU A 201 16.38 5.83 -3.45
CA LEU A 201 15.80 6.69 -4.48
C LEU A 201 14.91 5.82 -5.37
N SER A 202 13.71 6.28 -5.67
CA SER A 202 12.74 5.63 -6.56
C SER A 202 12.27 6.64 -7.61
N TYR A 203 12.21 6.24 -8.88
CA TYR A 203 11.62 7.06 -9.94
C TYR A 203 10.92 6.19 -10.98
N PHE A 204 9.63 6.46 -11.22
CA PHE A 204 8.80 5.70 -12.16
C PHE A 204 8.06 6.62 -13.12
N LYS A 205 7.79 6.11 -14.32
CA LYS A 205 6.89 6.71 -15.29
C LYS A 205 5.85 5.67 -15.73
N SER A 206 4.60 6.07 -15.83
CA SER A 206 3.50 5.27 -16.36
C SER A 206 2.63 6.07 -17.30
N LYS A 207 1.84 5.36 -18.09
CA LYS A 207 0.56 5.87 -18.56
C LYS A 207 -0.52 5.38 -17.63
N THR A 208 -1.51 6.21 -17.35
CA THR A 208 -2.50 5.97 -16.30
C THR A 208 -3.89 6.27 -16.84
N THR A 209 -4.78 5.28 -16.72
CA THR A 209 -6.20 5.42 -17.01
C THR A 209 -6.98 5.15 -15.74
N ILE A 210 -7.71 6.15 -15.27
CA ILE A 210 -8.54 6.05 -14.06
C ILE A 210 -9.98 6.40 -14.44
N PRO A 211 -10.95 5.49 -14.24
CA PRO A 211 -12.35 5.75 -14.54
C PRO A 211 -12.88 6.98 -13.79
N PRO A 212 -13.80 7.76 -14.34
CA PRO A 212 -14.33 8.98 -13.71
C PRO A 212 -15.19 8.76 -12.44
N VAL A 213 -15.33 7.51 -11.99
CA VAL A 213 -16.18 7.11 -10.86
C VAL A 213 -15.64 7.55 -9.50
N PHE A 214 -14.38 8.00 -9.42
CA PHE A 214 -13.78 8.50 -8.18
C PHE A 214 -14.37 9.83 -7.70
N ALA A 215 -15.14 10.53 -8.55
CA ALA A 215 -15.92 11.69 -8.17
C ALA A 215 -17.34 11.55 -8.73
N PRO A 216 -18.29 10.95 -7.99
CA PRO A 216 -19.66 10.78 -8.48
C PRO A 216 -20.33 12.12 -8.82
N ASP A 217 -19.91 13.21 -8.19
CA ASP A 217 -20.36 14.56 -8.52
C ASP A 217 -19.81 15.05 -9.88
N VAL A 218 -18.62 14.60 -10.29
CA VAL A 218 -18.08 14.84 -11.65
C VAL A 218 -18.92 14.11 -12.69
N LEU A 219 -19.34 12.86 -12.42
CA LEU A 219 -20.18 12.09 -13.35
C LEU A 219 -21.48 12.82 -13.71
N ALA A 220 -22.02 13.65 -12.81
CA ALA A 220 -23.22 14.45 -13.05
C ALA A 220 -22.99 15.62 -14.03
N LEU A 221 -21.74 16.04 -14.24
CA LEU A 221 -21.35 17.15 -15.11
C LEU A 221 -20.83 16.70 -16.47
N LEU A 222 -20.42 15.44 -16.61
CA LEU A 222 -19.86 14.91 -17.86
C LEU A 222 -20.93 14.69 -18.95
N PRO A 223 -20.59 14.89 -20.24
CA PRO A 223 -21.45 14.51 -21.35
C PRO A 223 -21.84 13.03 -21.30
N SER A 224 -23.08 12.67 -21.69
CA SER A 224 -23.55 11.28 -21.73
C SER A 224 -22.71 10.36 -22.62
N ASP A 225 -21.98 10.96 -23.57
CA ASP A 225 -21.18 10.28 -24.59
C ASP A 225 -19.68 10.22 -24.20
N ALA A 226 -19.29 10.81 -23.07
CA ALA A 226 -17.92 10.79 -22.53
C ALA A 226 -17.62 9.52 -21.70
N ALA A 227 -18.52 8.53 -21.70
CA ALA A 227 -18.30 7.27 -21.02
C ALA A 227 -17.38 6.35 -21.85
N PRO A 228 -16.36 5.71 -21.24
CA PRO A 228 -15.49 4.77 -21.95
C PRO A 228 -16.29 3.64 -22.65
N PRO A 229 -15.79 3.08 -23.76
CA PRO A 229 -16.47 2.00 -24.47
C PRO A 229 -16.81 0.83 -23.55
N GLY A 230 -18.10 0.56 -23.34
CA GLY A 230 -18.58 -0.58 -22.54
C GLY A 230 -19.07 -0.26 -21.13
N ALA A 231 -19.05 1.01 -20.71
CA ALA A 231 -19.67 1.42 -19.45
C ALA A 231 -21.21 1.21 -19.49
N PRO A 232 -21.84 0.68 -18.42
CA PRO A 232 -23.30 0.66 -18.30
C PRO A 232 -23.86 2.11 -18.33
N PRO A 233 -25.11 2.32 -18.80
CA PRO A 233 -25.72 3.65 -18.77
C PRO A 233 -25.68 4.18 -17.34
N ALA A 234 -25.06 5.34 -17.13
CA ALA A 234 -24.95 5.95 -15.81
C ALA A 234 -26.36 6.15 -15.21
N PRO A 235 -26.69 5.52 -14.06
CA PRO A 235 -27.90 5.85 -13.34
C PRO A 235 -27.78 7.28 -12.83
N GLY A 236 -28.53 8.22 -13.42
CA GLY A 236 -28.53 9.62 -12.97
C GLY A 236 -27.64 10.59 -13.76
N GLY A 237 -27.20 10.24 -14.98
CA GLY A 237 -26.59 11.22 -15.89
C GLY A 237 -27.53 12.41 -16.18
N PRO A 238 -26.99 13.58 -16.55
CA PRO A 238 -27.81 14.74 -16.87
C PRO A 238 -28.90 14.37 -17.89
N GLY A 239 -30.12 14.87 -17.68
CA GLY A 239 -31.19 14.72 -18.67
C GLY A 239 -30.73 15.27 -20.03
N PRO A 240 -31.37 14.91 -21.15
CA PRO A 240 -30.92 15.26 -22.50
C PRO A 240 -30.74 16.77 -22.77
N ASP A 241 -31.31 17.64 -21.92
CA ASP A 241 -31.25 19.10 -22.02
C ASP A 241 -30.46 19.76 -20.86
N ALA A 242 -29.86 18.99 -19.95
CA ALA A 242 -29.07 19.56 -18.85
C ALA A 242 -27.68 20.00 -19.37
N PRO A 243 -27.16 21.14 -18.91
CA PRO A 243 -25.83 21.59 -19.31
C PRO A 243 -24.78 20.58 -18.86
N THR A 244 -23.82 20.29 -19.73
CA THR A 244 -22.67 19.41 -19.48
C THR A 244 -21.37 20.18 -19.73
N LEU A 245 -20.27 19.67 -19.19
CA LEU A 245 -18.93 20.18 -19.51
C LEU A 245 -18.62 19.99 -20.99
N SER A 246 -17.79 20.85 -21.57
CA SER A 246 -17.23 20.64 -22.90
C SER A 246 -16.27 19.44 -22.89
N GLN A 247 -16.03 18.85 -24.06
CA GLN A 247 -15.09 17.73 -24.19
C GLN A 247 -13.70 18.09 -23.64
N ASP A 248 -13.17 19.26 -24.00
CA ASP A 248 -11.85 19.72 -23.52
C ASP A 248 -11.75 19.79 -21.99
N VAL A 249 -12.84 20.10 -21.29
CA VAL A 249 -12.86 20.16 -19.82
C VAL A 249 -13.03 18.75 -19.23
N ALA A 250 -13.82 17.89 -19.89
CA ALA A 250 -13.95 16.49 -19.51
C ALA A 250 -12.61 15.75 -19.62
N ASP A 251 -11.88 15.96 -20.72
CA ASP A 251 -10.56 15.36 -20.97
C ASP A 251 -9.53 15.84 -19.91
N ALA A 252 -9.58 17.11 -19.49
CA ALA A 252 -8.72 17.63 -18.43
C ALA A 252 -9.04 17.09 -17.01
N ILE A 253 -10.19 16.45 -16.83
CA ILE A 253 -10.65 15.89 -15.55
C ILE A 253 -10.39 14.39 -15.48
N ILE A 254 -10.70 13.67 -16.55
CA ILE A 254 -10.68 12.20 -16.60
C ILE A 254 -9.33 11.76 -17.16
N PRO A 255 -8.43 11.19 -16.32
CA PRO A 255 -7.17 10.73 -16.84
C PRO A 255 -7.39 9.46 -17.69
N GLU A 256 -7.20 9.60 -19.00
CA GLU A 256 -7.25 8.51 -19.97
C GLU A 256 -5.91 8.43 -20.72
N GLU A 257 -5.13 7.39 -20.42
CA GLU A 257 -3.76 7.23 -20.93
C GLU A 257 -2.82 8.42 -20.63
N GLU A 258 -3.00 9.05 -19.47
CA GLU A 258 -2.22 10.21 -19.04
C GLU A 258 -0.83 9.82 -18.57
N ASP A 259 0.16 10.65 -18.89
CA ASP A 259 1.51 10.46 -18.37
C ASP A 259 1.51 10.77 -16.86
N SER A 260 2.03 9.84 -16.08
CA SER A 260 2.23 10.02 -14.64
C SER A 260 3.67 9.71 -14.25
N THR A 261 4.19 10.46 -13.29
CA THR A 261 5.50 10.22 -12.71
C THR A 261 5.42 10.08 -11.21
N TYR A 262 6.32 9.27 -10.65
CA TYR A 262 6.47 9.10 -9.21
C TYR A 262 7.94 9.31 -8.85
N PHE A 263 8.19 10.05 -7.78
CA PHE A 263 9.50 10.18 -7.17
C PHE A 263 9.43 9.86 -5.67
N GLY A 264 10.42 9.10 -5.19
CA GLY A 264 10.54 8.76 -3.78
C GLY A 264 11.98 8.85 -3.28
N LEU A 265 12.15 9.36 -2.06
CA LEU A 265 13.40 9.39 -1.32
C LEU A 265 13.16 8.84 0.08
N ALA A 266 13.93 7.82 0.49
CA ALA A 266 13.97 7.36 1.88
C ALA A 266 15.38 7.46 2.43
N LEU A 267 15.53 7.91 3.66
CA LEU A 267 16.77 7.98 4.42
C LEU A 267 16.59 7.22 5.73
N LYS A 268 17.59 6.41 6.07
CA LYS A 268 17.60 5.59 7.27
C LYS A 268 18.92 5.73 8.00
N ALA A 269 18.87 5.84 9.33
CA ALA A 269 20.05 5.84 10.19
C ALA A 269 19.83 4.92 11.40
N GLU A 270 20.74 3.97 11.61
CA GLU A 270 20.76 3.03 12.74
C GLU A 270 22.00 3.32 13.61
N LEU A 271 21.83 4.20 14.61
CA LEU A 271 22.89 4.76 15.45
C LEU A 271 22.87 4.13 16.84
N GLY A 272 23.38 2.91 16.95
CA GLY A 272 23.33 2.13 18.19
C GLY A 272 21.90 1.70 18.47
N ASP A 273 21.31 2.21 19.55
CA ASP A 273 19.93 1.90 19.94
C ASP A 273 18.90 2.83 19.26
N LEU A 274 19.34 3.89 18.56
CA LEU A 274 18.46 4.84 17.88
C LEU A 274 18.28 4.46 16.40
N LEU A 275 17.03 4.31 15.98
CA LEU A 275 16.60 4.27 14.58
C LEU A 275 15.99 5.63 14.22
N ALA A 276 16.44 6.22 13.12
CA ALA A 276 15.84 7.39 12.50
C ALA A 276 15.48 7.09 11.05
N LEU A 277 14.27 7.49 10.65
CA LEU A 277 13.73 7.35 9.30
C LEU A 277 13.20 8.69 8.81
N TYR A 278 13.45 9.00 7.54
CA TYR A 278 12.78 10.06 6.82
C TYR A 278 12.38 9.52 5.45
N GLU A 279 11.17 9.82 5.01
CA GLU A 279 10.72 9.45 3.66
C GLU A 279 9.93 10.61 3.07
N TYR A 280 10.09 10.80 1.76
CA TYR A 280 9.44 11.83 0.96
C TYR A 280 8.99 11.20 -0.35
N THR A 281 7.76 11.48 -0.77
CA THR A 281 7.18 10.98 -2.00
C THR A 281 6.36 12.05 -2.70
N THR A 282 6.38 12.05 -4.02
CA THR A 282 5.50 12.88 -4.84
C THR A 282 5.07 12.13 -6.08
N THR A 283 3.85 12.38 -6.51
CA THR A 283 3.30 11.88 -7.77
C THR A 283 2.81 13.06 -8.58
N GLU A 284 3.15 13.09 -9.86
CA GLU A 284 2.66 14.08 -10.81
C GLU A 284 1.86 13.38 -11.91
N MET A 285 0.76 13.99 -12.35
CA MET A 285 -0.03 13.51 -13.50
C MET A 285 -0.48 14.69 -14.36
N ASP A 286 -0.28 14.58 -15.68
CA ASP A 286 -0.47 15.70 -16.63
C ASP A 286 -1.91 16.24 -16.64
N ASP A 287 -2.86 15.56 -17.31
CA ASP A 287 -4.25 16.03 -17.39
C ASP A 287 -5.16 15.25 -16.43
N SER A 288 -5.47 15.80 -15.26
CA SER A 288 -6.40 15.16 -14.34
C SER A 288 -6.97 16.09 -13.28
N ILE A 289 -8.14 15.72 -12.73
CA ILE A 289 -8.65 16.29 -11.49
C ILE A 289 -7.90 15.80 -10.24
N PHE A 290 -7.15 14.70 -10.33
CA PHE A 290 -6.30 14.26 -9.22
C PHE A 290 -5.18 15.28 -8.98
N THR A 291 -4.92 15.55 -7.71
CA THR A 291 -3.87 16.47 -7.28
C THR A 291 -2.48 15.84 -7.44
N ASP A 292 -1.44 16.66 -7.32
CA ASP A 292 -0.04 16.20 -7.22
C ASP A 292 0.34 16.07 -5.73
N PRO A 293 0.08 14.93 -5.07
CA PRO A 293 0.32 14.81 -3.65
C PRO A 293 1.82 14.85 -3.35
N VAL A 294 2.15 15.51 -2.24
CA VAL A 294 3.46 15.49 -1.60
C VAL A 294 3.29 14.92 -0.21
N GLY A 295 3.90 13.76 0.03
CA GLY A 295 3.83 13.07 1.31
C GLY A 295 5.20 12.93 1.93
N GLN A 296 5.31 13.18 3.24
CA GLN A 296 6.56 12.97 3.95
C GLN A 296 6.35 12.58 5.41
N TYR A 297 7.35 11.91 5.99
CA TYR A 297 7.40 11.71 7.44
C TYR A 297 8.82 11.69 7.97
N ILE A 298 8.96 11.99 9.26
CA ILE A 298 10.15 11.69 10.06
C ILE A 298 9.76 10.82 11.26
N SER A 299 10.52 9.77 11.51
CA SER A 299 10.28 8.85 12.62
C SER A 299 11.55 8.56 13.40
N LEU A 300 11.42 8.52 14.73
CA LEU A 300 12.49 8.17 15.66
C LEU A 300 12.00 7.03 16.55
N ALA A 301 12.79 5.97 16.66
CA ALA A 301 12.53 4.84 17.53
C ALA A 301 13.79 4.50 18.34
N TYR A 302 13.65 4.21 19.63
CA TYR A 302 14.80 3.95 20.51
C TYR A 302 14.65 2.60 21.22
N THR A 303 15.62 1.71 21.07
CA THR A 303 15.59 0.35 21.63
C THR A 303 16.07 0.33 23.09
N LEU A 304 15.23 -0.21 23.98
CA LEU A 304 15.44 -0.38 25.43
C LEU A 304 15.17 -1.83 25.83
N GLY A 305 16.15 -2.72 25.56
CA GLY A 305 15.94 -4.15 25.72
C GLY A 305 14.87 -4.64 24.75
N ASP A 306 13.79 -5.22 25.27
CA ASP A 306 12.67 -5.73 24.47
C ASP A 306 11.65 -4.64 24.09
N TRP A 307 11.83 -3.40 24.56
CA TRP A 307 10.93 -2.28 24.31
C TRP A 307 11.52 -1.32 23.26
N GLN A 308 10.66 -0.74 22.42
CA GLN A 308 11.05 0.26 21.45
C GLN A 308 9.96 1.34 21.34
N PRO A 309 9.98 2.35 22.22
CA PRO A 309 9.16 3.55 22.04
C PRO A 309 9.55 4.30 20.76
N HIS A 310 8.56 4.93 20.13
CA HIS A 310 8.76 5.72 18.93
C HIS A 310 7.83 6.93 18.86
N ILE A 311 8.23 7.90 18.04
CA ILE A 311 7.45 9.06 17.66
C ILE A 311 7.61 9.31 16.16
N THR A 312 6.53 9.71 15.50
CA THR A 312 6.51 9.98 14.06
C THR A 312 5.68 11.22 13.79
N PHE A 313 6.18 12.06 12.90
CA PHE A 313 5.49 13.23 12.37
C PHE A 313 5.34 13.04 10.87
N GLU A 314 4.14 13.28 10.37
CA GLU A 314 3.75 13.13 8.98
C GLU A 314 3.10 14.42 8.50
N ASP A 315 3.25 14.67 7.21
CA ASP A 315 2.80 15.87 6.53
C ASP A 315 2.42 15.45 5.11
N PHE A 316 1.22 15.83 4.71
CA PHE A 316 0.64 15.47 3.42
C PHE A 316 0.00 16.71 2.82
N ASP A 317 0.54 17.14 1.68
CA ASP A 317 0.09 18.32 0.97
C ASP A 317 -0.45 17.91 -0.41
N THR A 318 -1.47 18.60 -0.86
CA THR A 318 -2.06 18.46 -2.18
C THR A 318 -2.20 19.83 -2.83
N SER A 319 -2.46 19.85 -4.13
CA SER A 319 -2.72 21.09 -4.86
C SER A 319 -3.90 20.88 -5.80
N PRO A 320 -5.10 21.36 -5.44
CA PRO A 320 -6.27 21.32 -6.30
C PRO A 320 -6.01 21.92 -7.69
N ARG A 321 -6.49 21.23 -8.72
CA ARG A 321 -6.27 21.54 -10.15
C ARG A 321 -7.14 22.68 -10.67
N THR A 322 -7.03 23.85 -10.05
CA THR A 322 -7.86 25.03 -10.36
C THR A 322 -7.70 25.54 -11.80
N GLU A 323 -6.58 25.24 -12.44
CA GLU A 323 -6.28 25.53 -13.85
C GLU A 323 -7.27 24.90 -14.82
N ILE A 324 -7.93 23.79 -14.47
CA ILE A 324 -9.00 23.18 -15.28
C ILE A 324 -10.13 24.19 -15.53
N LEU A 325 -10.40 25.07 -14.57
CA LEU A 325 -11.43 26.10 -14.73
C LEU A 325 -11.08 27.11 -15.82
N ASP A 326 -9.82 27.30 -16.19
CA ASP A 326 -9.41 28.26 -17.24
C ASP A 326 -9.86 27.82 -18.64
N LEU A 327 -10.21 26.53 -18.80
CA LEU A 327 -10.82 25.98 -20.00
C LEU A 327 -12.30 26.39 -20.16
N MET A 328 -12.92 26.93 -19.11
CA MET A 328 -14.32 27.36 -19.10
C MET A 328 -14.47 28.88 -19.22
N ALA A 329 -15.55 29.32 -19.85
CA ALA A 329 -15.92 30.74 -19.81
C ALA A 329 -16.22 31.18 -18.36
N ALA A 330 -15.88 32.43 -18.02
CA ALA A 330 -16.08 32.95 -16.66
C ALA A 330 -17.56 33.01 -16.24
N ASP A 331 -18.48 33.10 -17.20
CA ASP A 331 -19.92 33.12 -17.03
C ASP A 331 -20.59 31.75 -17.25
N ASP A 332 -19.81 30.67 -17.42
CA ASP A 332 -20.34 29.32 -17.58
C ASP A 332 -21.11 28.89 -16.31
N PRO A 333 -22.38 28.43 -16.44
CA PRO A 333 -23.23 28.09 -15.30
C PRO A 333 -22.75 26.87 -14.49
N LEU A 334 -21.88 26.01 -15.05
CA LEU A 334 -21.30 24.86 -14.36
C LEU A 334 -20.00 25.18 -13.64
N ARG A 335 -19.35 26.30 -13.97
CA ARG A 335 -18.04 26.68 -13.39
C ARG A 335 -18.03 26.69 -11.86
N PRO A 336 -19.04 27.22 -11.14
CA PRO A 336 -19.04 27.18 -9.67
C PRO A 336 -19.16 25.77 -9.10
N GLN A 337 -19.88 24.87 -9.78
CA GLN A 337 -20.03 23.48 -9.36
C GLN A 337 -18.71 22.73 -9.54
N LEU A 338 -18.07 22.87 -10.70
CA LEU A 338 -16.76 22.27 -10.95
C LEU A 338 -15.69 22.83 -10.00
N ALA A 339 -15.72 24.13 -9.70
CA ALA A 339 -14.80 24.74 -8.74
C ALA A 339 -14.93 24.10 -7.35
N ALA A 340 -16.15 23.88 -6.86
CA ALA A 340 -16.38 23.22 -5.57
C ALA A 340 -15.90 21.76 -5.56
N ILE A 341 -16.04 21.04 -6.69
CA ILE A 341 -15.52 19.68 -6.83
C ILE A 341 -13.99 19.69 -6.81
N ILE A 342 -13.34 20.57 -7.57
CA ILE A 342 -11.88 20.69 -7.59
C ILE A 342 -11.37 21.03 -6.19
N ASP A 343 -11.98 22.00 -5.52
CA ASP A 343 -11.65 22.39 -4.15
C ASP A 343 -11.78 21.20 -3.18
N SER A 344 -12.83 20.38 -3.36
CA SER A 344 -13.01 19.15 -2.58
C SER A 344 -11.95 18.07 -2.83
N THR A 345 -11.00 18.26 -3.75
CA THR A 345 -9.84 17.37 -3.88
C THR A 345 -8.73 17.68 -2.88
N ASN A 346 -8.76 18.85 -2.23
CA ASN A 346 -7.78 19.29 -1.24
C ASN A 346 -7.75 18.38 0.01
N GLU A 347 -6.59 17.80 0.32
CA GLU A 347 -6.41 16.86 1.43
C GLU A 347 -5.18 17.21 2.28
N ASP A 348 -4.96 18.49 2.54
CA ASP A 348 -3.82 18.91 3.34
C ASP A 348 -4.01 18.49 4.81
N TYR A 349 -3.04 17.75 5.38
CA TYR A 349 -3.07 17.33 6.78
C TYR A 349 -1.69 17.10 7.38
N SER A 350 -1.64 17.20 8.71
CA SER A 350 -0.51 16.74 9.51
C SER A 350 -0.93 15.62 10.45
N ARG A 351 0.02 14.74 10.81
CA ARG A 351 -0.24 13.65 11.74
C ARG A 351 0.92 13.45 12.69
N ILE A 352 0.60 13.25 13.96
CA ILE A 352 1.56 12.82 14.98
C ILE A 352 1.17 11.43 15.49
N THR A 353 2.15 10.52 15.53
CA THR A 353 1.98 9.17 16.07
C THR A 353 3.00 8.91 17.15
N VAL A 354 2.54 8.57 18.36
CA VAL A 354 3.38 8.12 19.47
C VAL A 354 3.02 6.67 19.77
N GLY A 355 4.02 5.81 19.86
CA GLY A 355 3.77 4.40 20.08
C GLY A 355 4.90 3.66 20.76
N VAL A 356 4.65 2.40 21.04
CA VAL A 356 5.62 1.49 21.63
C VAL A 356 5.48 0.09 21.05
N ARG A 357 6.62 -0.47 20.67
CA ARG A 357 6.78 -1.88 20.33
C ARG A 357 7.38 -2.64 21.52
N TYR A 358 6.90 -3.85 21.75
CA TYR A 358 7.41 -4.80 22.73
C TYR A 358 7.61 -6.18 22.10
N ASP A 359 8.88 -6.59 21.99
CA ASP A 359 9.30 -7.87 21.43
C ASP A 359 9.30 -8.97 22.50
N PHE A 360 8.13 -9.56 22.78
CA PHE A 360 8.02 -10.64 23.77
C PHE A 360 8.45 -12.02 23.23
N HIS A 361 8.70 -12.14 21.93
CA HIS A 361 9.21 -13.33 21.27
C HIS A 361 10.07 -12.95 20.05
N TYR A 362 11.03 -13.79 19.67
CA TYR A 362 11.97 -13.51 18.56
C TYR A 362 11.31 -13.42 17.18
N THR A 363 10.03 -13.79 17.07
CA THR A 363 9.21 -13.67 15.85
C THR A 363 7.89 -12.95 16.08
N THR A 364 7.64 -12.39 17.27
CA THR A 364 6.35 -11.77 17.59
C THR A 364 6.52 -10.52 18.44
N ALA A 365 5.85 -9.45 18.02
CA ALA A 365 5.84 -8.16 18.70
C ALA A 365 4.41 -7.75 19.04
N LEU A 366 4.23 -7.16 20.23
CA LEU A 366 3.05 -6.36 20.58
C LEU A 366 3.37 -4.90 20.28
N LYS A 367 2.45 -4.18 19.64
CA LYS A 367 2.61 -2.77 19.28
C LYS A 367 1.36 -2.00 19.69
N ILE A 368 1.55 -0.79 20.21
CA ILE A 368 0.47 0.11 20.62
C ILE A 368 0.81 1.49 20.08
N ASP A 369 -0.07 2.04 19.26
CA ASP A 369 0.06 3.38 18.69
C ASP A 369 -1.14 4.24 19.07
N TYR A 370 -0.84 5.50 19.37
CA TYR A 370 -1.81 6.59 19.42
C TYR A 370 -1.44 7.60 18.34
N SER A 371 -2.37 7.90 17.44
CA SER A 371 -2.17 8.88 16.38
C SER A 371 -3.26 9.94 16.40
N GLN A 372 -2.87 11.18 16.13
CA GLN A 372 -3.78 12.31 15.93
C GLN A 372 -3.52 12.88 14.54
N VAL A 373 -4.59 13.05 13.76
CA VAL A 373 -4.57 13.74 12.47
C VAL A 373 -5.29 15.08 12.63
N ASP A 374 -4.69 16.12 12.06
CA ASP A 374 -5.27 17.46 11.99
C ASP A 374 -5.29 17.86 10.50
N TYR A 375 -6.48 18.08 9.93
CA TYR A 375 -6.68 18.53 8.55
C TYR A 375 -6.74 20.06 8.48
N ASP A 376 -6.12 20.65 7.47
CA ASP A 376 -6.16 22.10 7.28
C ASP A 376 -7.57 22.59 6.88
N GLU A 377 -8.27 21.78 6.08
CA GLU A 377 -9.65 22.00 5.67
C GLU A 377 -10.51 20.76 5.93
N GLU A 378 -11.50 20.92 6.80
CA GLU A 378 -12.46 19.86 7.11
C GLU A 378 -13.51 19.68 6.01
N LEU A 379 -13.70 18.44 5.56
CA LEU A 379 -14.71 18.07 4.57
C LEU A 379 -15.58 16.94 5.10
N GLN A 380 -16.86 17.26 5.35
CA GLN A 380 -17.87 16.24 5.60
C GLN A 380 -18.35 15.63 4.28
N SER A 381 -17.82 14.47 3.92
CA SER A 381 -18.23 13.70 2.75
C SER A 381 -18.70 12.31 3.17
N PRO A 382 -19.83 11.80 2.60
CA PRO A 382 -20.28 10.44 2.87
C PRO A 382 -19.37 9.37 2.24
N VAL A 383 -18.42 9.76 1.38
CA VAL A 383 -17.50 8.84 0.70
C VAL A 383 -16.12 8.84 1.37
N ARG A 384 -15.57 10.02 1.68
CA ARG A 384 -14.27 10.20 2.34
C ARG A 384 -14.29 11.44 3.24
N PRO A 385 -14.70 11.33 4.51
CA PRO A 385 -14.64 12.45 5.43
C PRO A 385 -13.18 12.81 5.74
N ARG A 386 -12.89 14.12 5.82
CA ARG A 386 -11.60 14.69 6.23
C ARG A 386 -11.88 15.54 7.45
N LEU A 387 -11.63 14.97 8.61
CA LEU A 387 -12.02 15.54 9.89
C LEU A 387 -10.93 15.18 10.89
N ASP A 388 -10.65 16.10 11.81
CA ASP A 388 -9.67 15.89 12.87
C ASP A 388 -10.07 14.67 13.69
N GLY A 389 -9.10 13.86 14.09
CA GLY A 389 -9.41 12.61 14.75
C GLY A 389 -8.24 11.97 15.47
N GLU A 390 -8.59 11.15 16.45
CA GLU A 390 -7.63 10.37 17.23
C GLU A 390 -7.88 8.88 17.04
N LEU A 391 -6.81 8.11 16.85
CA LEU A 391 -6.86 6.66 16.72
C LEU A 391 -5.96 6.02 17.77
N ILE A 392 -6.52 5.07 18.53
CA ILE A 392 -5.73 4.13 19.33
C ILE A 392 -5.77 2.79 18.60
N SER A 393 -4.58 2.23 18.33
CA SER A 393 -4.46 0.92 17.72
C SER A 393 -3.48 0.02 18.48
N VAL A 394 -3.79 -1.28 18.51
CA VAL A 394 -3.01 -2.32 19.17
C VAL A 394 -2.86 -3.49 18.22
N SER A 395 -1.63 -3.93 17.96
CA SER A 395 -1.37 -5.02 17.04
C SER A 395 -0.44 -6.07 17.62
N ILE A 396 -0.74 -7.34 17.34
CA ILE A 396 0.21 -8.45 17.48
C ILE A 396 0.67 -8.82 16.07
N SER A 397 1.94 -8.58 15.77
CA SER A 397 2.56 -8.95 14.50
C SER A 397 3.51 -10.13 14.69
N THR A 398 3.38 -11.16 13.84
CA THR A 398 4.17 -12.40 13.94
C THR A 398 4.66 -12.92 12.61
N LEU A 399 5.79 -13.65 12.63
CA LEU A 399 6.34 -14.45 11.55
C LEU A 399 6.30 -15.95 11.93
N PHE A 400 5.99 -16.84 10.98
CA PHE A 400 5.91 -18.29 11.24
C PHE A 400 6.27 -19.17 10.05
#